data_AF-A0A256VH60-F1
#
_entry.id   AF-A0A256VH60-F1
#
_cell.length_a   1.000
_cell.length_b   1.000
_cell.length_c   1.000
_cell.angle_alpha   90.00
_cell.angle_beta   90.00
_cell.angle_gamma   90.00
#
_symmetry.space_group_name_H-M   'P 1'
#
loop_
_entity.id
_entity.type
_entity.pdbx_description
1 polymer ?
#
loop_
_entity_poly.entity_id
_entity_poly.type
_entity_poly.pdbx_seq_one_letter_code
_entity_poly.pdbx_strand_id
1 'polypeptide(L)'
;MSLDTAIFAGGCFWCMVQPFDTYPGIEKVESGYTGGHVANPTYEQVCSGTTGHTEAVKITFDPDKISYKDLVEIYWHQTDPTDASGQFQDRGDNYRPVIFVKNDEQRKIAEESKKALQESGRFGDAKIVTTIEDAQPFYPAEDYHQGFYKKDPQRFALEEAGGRQQFIEKYWKNN
;
A
#
# COMPACT_ATOMS: atom_id res chain seq x y z
N MET A 1 -14.29 16.55 14.97
CA MET A 1 -13.66 15.99 13.76
C MET A 1 -13.37 14.54 14.06
N SER A 2 -13.85 13.62 13.23
CA SER A 2 -13.61 12.18 13.41
C SER A 2 -12.62 11.73 12.37
N LEU A 3 -11.46 11.26 12.80
CA LEU A 3 -10.48 10.67 11.90
C LEU A 3 -10.98 9.33 11.35
N ASP A 4 -10.50 8.98 10.17
CA ASP A 4 -10.75 7.72 9.50
C ASP A 4 -9.42 6.99 9.22
N THR A 5 -9.47 5.70 8.88
CA THR A 5 -8.32 4.85 8.59
C THR A 5 -8.47 4.11 7.26
N ALA A 6 -7.36 4.00 6.53
CA ALA A 6 -7.22 3.17 5.33
C ALA A 6 -6.03 2.20 5.50
N ILE A 7 -6.10 1.00 4.94
CA ILE A 7 -5.02 0.01 5.00
C ILE A 7 -4.70 -0.48 3.58
N PHE A 8 -3.44 -0.36 3.19
CA PHE A 8 -2.97 -0.77 1.86
C PHE A 8 -1.72 -1.64 1.94
N ALA A 9 -1.66 -2.67 1.10
CA ALA A 9 -0.50 -3.52 0.88
C ALA A 9 -0.07 -3.47 -0.60
N GLY A 10 1.23 -3.47 -0.86
CA GLY A 10 1.75 -3.19 -2.20
C GLY A 10 3.26 -3.09 -2.29
N GLY A 11 3.97 -4.10 -1.77
CA GLY A 11 5.43 -4.15 -1.77
C GLY A 11 6.01 -3.67 -0.45
N CYS A 12 7.32 -3.36 -0.46
CA CYS A 12 8.00 -2.83 0.72
C CYS A 12 7.23 -1.64 1.31
N PHE A 13 6.83 -1.77 2.58
CA PHE A 13 6.06 -0.72 3.25
C PHE A 13 6.83 0.61 3.43
N TRP A 14 8.16 0.63 3.32
CA TRP A 14 8.97 1.83 3.50
C TRP A 14 8.72 2.81 2.35
N CYS A 15 8.70 2.26 1.14
CA CYS A 15 8.34 2.94 -0.09
C CYS A 15 6.90 3.46 -0.08
N MET A 16 5.99 2.71 0.56
CA MET A 16 4.58 3.07 0.63
C MET A 16 4.29 4.23 1.59
N VAL A 17 5.14 4.51 2.60
CA VAL A 17 4.85 5.51 3.63
C VAL A 17 4.99 6.95 3.13
N GLN A 18 6.12 7.28 2.49
CA GLN A 18 6.45 8.68 2.11
C GLN A 18 5.38 9.34 1.23
N PRO A 19 4.80 8.65 0.22
CA PRO A 19 3.77 9.22 -0.62
C PRO A 19 2.53 9.67 0.15
N PHE A 20 2.21 9.09 1.30
CA PHE A 20 1.08 9.53 2.12
C PHE A 20 1.48 10.55 3.19
N ASP A 21 2.64 10.38 3.86
CA ASP A 21 3.03 11.23 5.01
C ASP A 21 3.19 12.73 4.67
N THR A 22 3.25 13.08 3.38
CA THR A 22 3.40 14.46 2.91
C THR A 22 2.10 15.12 2.46
N TYR A 23 0.98 14.38 2.40
CA TYR A 23 -0.29 14.93 1.96
C TYR A 23 -1.02 15.69 3.08
N PRO A 24 -1.54 16.90 2.80
CA PRO A 24 -2.42 17.59 3.73
C PRO A 24 -3.63 16.73 4.11
N GLY A 25 -3.90 16.59 5.41
CA GLY A 25 -5.00 15.78 5.93
C GLY A 25 -4.60 14.37 6.38
N ILE A 26 -3.35 13.95 6.16
CA ILE A 26 -2.80 12.76 6.79
C ILE A 26 -2.31 13.10 8.20
N GLU A 27 -2.81 12.37 9.20
CA GLU A 27 -2.45 12.55 10.61
C GLU A 27 -1.38 11.54 11.05
N LYS A 28 -1.41 10.32 10.52
CA LYS A 28 -0.45 9.26 10.86
C LYS A 28 -0.34 8.23 9.76
N VAL A 29 0.87 7.76 9.48
CA VAL A 29 1.12 6.55 8.66
C VAL A 29 1.95 5.56 9.45
N GLU A 30 1.47 4.33 9.58
CA GLU A 30 2.09 3.26 10.35
C GLU A 30 2.42 2.08 9.43
N SER A 31 3.67 1.59 9.47
CA SER A 31 4.08 0.34 8.82
C SER A 31 3.68 -0.85 9.69
N GLY A 32 3.25 -1.95 9.08
CA GLY A 32 2.85 -3.15 9.82
C GLY A 32 2.49 -4.33 8.96
N TYR A 33 1.86 -5.32 9.59
CA TYR A 33 1.52 -6.62 9.02
C TYR A 33 0.04 -6.91 9.17
N THR A 34 -0.61 -7.40 8.11
CA THR A 34 -2.03 -7.80 8.14
C THR A 34 -2.34 -8.87 7.09
N GLY A 35 -3.58 -9.37 7.05
CA GLY A 35 -4.04 -10.38 6.09
C GLY A 35 -3.52 -11.81 6.33
N GLY A 36 -2.77 -12.03 7.40
CA GLY A 36 -2.26 -13.34 7.82
C GLY A 36 -3.04 -13.95 8.98
N HIS A 37 -2.55 -15.10 9.46
CA HIS A 37 -3.24 -15.91 10.49
C HIS A 37 -2.45 -16.01 11.81
N VAL A 38 -1.24 -15.48 11.89
CA VAL A 38 -0.41 -15.50 13.11
C VAL A 38 -0.62 -14.20 13.88
N ALA A 39 -0.96 -14.29 15.17
CA ALA A 39 -1.13 -13.11 15.99
C ALA A 39 0.23 -12.54 16.42
N ASN A 40 0.37 -11.20 16.39
CA ASN A 40 1.58 -10.46 16.77
C ASN A 40 2.86 -11.01 16.10
N PRO A 41 2.92 -11.10 14.76
CA PRO A 41 4.09 -11.62 14.07
C PRO A 41 5.28 -10.66 14.21
N THR A 42 6.50 -11.20 14.26
CA THR A 42 7.73 -10.40 14.08
C THR A 42 8.08 -10.26 12.61
N TYR A 43 8.91 -9.27 12.26
CA TYR A 43 9.41 -9.11 10.90
C TYR A 43 9.99 -10.41 10.32
N GLU A 44 10.82 -11.13 11.07
CA GLU A 44 11.44 -12.38 10.60
C GLU A 44 10.42 -13.47 10.30
N GLN A 45 9.33 -13.54 11.06
CA GLN A 45 8.24 -14.49 10.82
C GLN A 45 7.42 -14.11 9.58
N VAL A 46 7.30 -12.82 9.27
CA VAL A 46 6.66 -12.39 8.02
C VAL A 46 7.57 -12.69 6.83
N CYS A 47 8.87 -12.39 6.94
CA CYS A 47 9.85 -12.68 5.90
C CYS A 47 10.01 -14.18 5.60
N SER A 48 9.72 -15.07 6.56
CA SER A 48 9.72 -16.52 6.30
C SER A 48 8.57 -16.98 5.39
N GLY A 49 7.56 -16.13 5.17
CA GLY A 49 6.40 -16.42 4.32
C GLY A 49 5.37 -17.37 4.95
N THR A 50 5.58 -17.82 6.18
CA THR A 50 4.73 -18.86 6.80
C THR A 50 3.51 -18.30 7.55
N THR A 51 3.47 -16.99 7.80
CA THR A 51 2.39 -16.37 8.60
C THR A 51 1.17 -15.95 7.78
N GLY A 52 1.30 -15.95 6.44
CA GLY A 52 0.29 -15.43 5.50
C GLY A 52 0.16 -13.89 5.49
N HIS A 53 0.90 -13.19 6.36
CA HIS A 53 0.87 -11.73 6.41
C HIS A 53 1.48 -11.13 5.15
N THR A 54 0.98 -9.95 4.81
CA THR A 54 1.61 -9.03 3.86
C THR A 54 2.06 -7.78 4.58
N GLU A 55 3.12 -7.15 4.08
CA GLU A 55 3.50 -5.81 4.49
C GLU A 55 2.43 -4.80 4.06
N ALA A 56 2.01 -3.98 5.01
CA ALA A 56 0.96 -2.99 4.80
C ALA A 56 1.29 -1.68 5.51
N VAL A 57 0.65 -0.61 5.02
CA VAL A 57 0.59 0.68 5.71
C VAL A 57 -0.82 0.95 6.18
N LYS A 58 -0.96 1.41 7.41
CA LYS A 58 -2.20 1.94 7.96
C LYS A 58 -2.10 3.45 8.02
N ILE A 59 -3.01 4.13 7.34
CA ILE A 59 -3.07 5.58 7.22
C ILE A 59 -4.24 6.06 8.06
N THR A 60 -4.00 7.01 8.95
CA THR A 60 -5.03 7.76 9.68
C THR A 60 -5.15 9.14 9.06
N PHE A 61 -6.35 9.52 8.64
CA PHE A 61 -6.58 10.73 7.86
C PHE A 61 -7.84 11.48 8.30
N ASP A 62 -7.87 12.77 8.01
CA ASP A 62 -9.01 13.66 8.21
C ASP A 62 -9.89 13.67 6.94
N PRO A 63 -11.07 13.03 6.96
CA PRO A 63 -11.93 12.92 5.77
C PRO A 63 -12.46 14.27 5.28
N ASP A 64 -12.39 15.33 6.10
CA ASP A 64 -12.75 16.69 5.68
C ASP A 64 -11.66 17.36 4.82
N LYS A 65 -10.44 16.81 4.81
CA LYS A 65 -9.28 17.34 4.07
C LYS A 65 -8.85 16.46 2.91
N ILE A 66 -8.91 15.14 3.07
CA ILE A 66 -8.55 14.16 2.04
C ILE A 66 -9.53 13.00 2.07
N SER A 67 -10.06 12.62 0.91
CA SER A 67 -11.05 11.56 0.83
C SER A 67 -10.38 10.18 0.74
N TYR A 68 -11.10 9.13 1.14
CA TYR A 68 -10.63 7.76 0.92
C TYR A 68 -10.39 7.46 -0.57
N LYS A 69 -11.18 8.06 -1.46
CA LYS A 69 -10.99 7.95 -2.92
C LYS A 69 -9.60 8.48 -3.32
N ASP A 70 -9.20 9.65 -2.81
CA ASP A 70 -7.88 10.22 -3.10
C ASP A 70 -6.75 9.30 -2.62
N LEU A 71 -6.94 8.64 -1.47
CA LEU A 71 -5.97 7.66 -0.96
C LEU A 71 -5.85 6.43 -1.88
N VAL A 72 -6.96 5.94 -2.43
CA VAL A 72 -6.97 4.84 -3.40
C VAL A 72 -6.30 5.26 -4.71
N GLU A 73 -6.50 6.49 -5.18
CA GLU A 73 -5.78 7.01 -6.34
C GLU A 73 -4.27 7.10 -6.10
N ILE A 74 -3.84 7.61 -4.94
CA ILE A 74 -2.42 7.62 -4.55
C ILE A 74 -1.86 6.19 -4.53
N TYR A 75 -2.61 5.23 -4.00
CA TYR A 75 -2.21 3.82 -3.97
C TYR A 75 -1.89 3.28 -5.37
N TRP A 76 -2.73 3.52 -6.38
CA TRP A 76 -2.50 3.05 -7.75
C TRP A 76 -1.22 3.60 -8.38
N HIS A 77 -0.80 4.80 -7.98
CA HIS A 77 0.45 5.38 -8.45
C HIS A 77 1.66 4.68 -7.84
N GLN A 78 1.54 4.14 -6.64
CA GLN A 78 2.65 3.53 -5.93
C GLN A 78 2.85 2.06 -6.28
N THR A 79 1.78 1.31 -6.53
CA THR A 79 1.85 -0.15 -6.74
C THR A 79 1.69 -0.52 -8.21
N ASP A 80 2.37 -1.55 -8.68
CA ASP A 80 2.04 -2.22 -9.94
C ASP A 80 0.80 -3.10 -9.74
N PRO A 81 -0.38 -2.68 -10.24
CA PRO A 81 -1.62 -3.36 -9.93
C PRO A 81 -1.88 -4.52 -10.88
N THR A 82 -0.91 -4.87 -11.74
CA THR A 82 -0.96 -5.97 -12.71
C THR A 82 -0.10 -7.17 -12.30
N ASP A 83 0.71 -7.02 -11.25
CA ASP A 83 1.62 -8.05 -10.75
C ASP A 83 1.15 -8.62 -9.41
N ALA A 84 0.73 -9.88 -9.41
CA ALA A 84 0.28 -10.58 -8.21
C ALA A 84 1.43 -11.24 -7.43
N SER A 85 2.63 -11.35 -8.01
CA SER A 85 3.74 -12.16 -7.45
C SER A 85 4.71 -11.34 -6.58
N GLY A 86 4.32 -10.12 -6.23
CA GLY A 86 5.14 -9.13 -5.53
C GLY A 86 5.12 -7.79 -6.26
N GLN A 87 6.03 -6.89 -5.89
CA GLN A 87 6.10 -5.51 -6.37
C GLN A 87 7.56 -5.11 -6.62
N PHE A 88 7.88 -4.81 -7.87
CA PHE A 88 9.22 -4.34 -8.29
C PHE A 88 10.34 -5.33 -7.94
N GLN A 89 11.25 -5.00 -7.04
CA GLN A 89 12.28 -5.93 -6.58
C GLN A 89 11.80 -6.86 -5.46
N ASP A 90 10.69 -6.51 -4.79
CA ASP A 90 10.13 -7.27 -3.67
C ASP A 90 9.26 -8.40 -4.21
N ARG A 91 9.60 -9.65 -3.91
CA ARG A 91 8.94 -10.83 -4.47
C ARG A 91 8.46 -11.78 -3.39
N GLY A 92 7.27 -12.35 -3.58
CA GLY A 92 6.61 -13.22 -2.62
C GLY A 92 5.24 -12.72 -2.16
N ASP A 93 4.46 -13.63 -1.60
CA ASP A 93 3.07 -13.37 -1.18
C ASP A 93 2.95 -12.30 -0.08
N ASN A 94 4.03 -12.08 0.67
CA ASN A 94 4.12 -11.03 1.70
C ASN A 94 4.25 -9.62 1.12
N TYR A 95 4.33 -9.47 -0.21
CA TYR A 95 4.41 -8.20 -0.94
C TYR A 95 3.27 -8.02 -1.94
N ARG A 96 2.26 -8.90 -1.90
CA ARG A 96 1.14 -8.87 -2.85
C ARG A 96 0.32 -7.58 -2.73
N PRO A 97 -0.21 -7.03 -3.83
CA PRO A 97 -1.04 -5.83 -3.78
C PRO A 97 -2.45 -6.12 -3.28
N VAL A 98 -2.85 -5.49 -2.18
CA VAL A 98 -4.18 -5.62 -1.56
C VAL A 98 -4.66 -4.28 -1.02
N ILE A 99 -5.94 -3.97 -1.20
CA ILE A 99 -6.63 -2.89 -0.50
C ILE A 99 -7.52 -3.52 0.59
N PHE A 100 -7.24 -3.20 1.85
CA PHE A 100 -8.01 -3.69 3.00
C PHE A 100 -9.05 -2.65 3.42
N VAL A 101 -10.33 -2.98 3.22
CA VAL A 101 -11.46 -2.07 3.42
C VAL A 101 -12.12 -2.30 4.77
N LYS A 102 -12.42 -1.22 5.51
CA LYS A 102 -13.03 -1.33 6.84
C LYS A 102 -14.56 -1.48 6.83
N ASN A 103 -15.21 -1.09 5.74
CA ASN A 103 -16.66 -1.06 5.59
C ASN A 103 -17.09 -1.07 4.11
N ASP A 104 -18.41 -1.17 3.87
CA ASP A 104 -19.01 -1.22 2.53
C ASP A 104 -18.78 0.04 1.70
N GLU A 105 -18.65 1.20 2.35
CA GLU A 105 -18.37 2.46 1.66
C GLU A 105 -16.95 2.45 1.06
N GLN A 106 -15.94 2.08 1.83
CA GLN A 106 -14.57 1.91 1.33
C GLN A 106 -14.49 0.81 0.27
N ARG A 107 -15.23 -0.30 0.44
CA ARG A 107 -15.33 -1.37 -0.55
C ARG A 107 -15.82 -0.83 -1.89
N LYS A 108 -16.96 -0.13 -1.87
CA LYS A 108 -17.55 0.45 -3.07
C LYS A 108 -16.58 1.41 -3.78
N ILE A 109 -15.95 2.32 -3.03
CA ILE A 109 -15.00 3.29 -3.60
C ILE A 109 -13.79 2.57 -4.22
N ALA A 110 -13.22 1.58 -3.54
CA ALA A 110 -12.07 0.83 -4.04
C ALA A 110 -12.42 0.02 -5.30
N GLU A 111 -13.60 -0.62 -5.33
CA GLU A 111 -14.06 -1.40 -6.48
C GLU A 111 -14.37 -0.51 -7.69
N GLU A 112 -15.01 0.64 -7.48
CA GLU A 112 -15.27 1.64 -8.52
C GLU A 112 -13.97 2.21 -9.08
N SER A 113 -12.99 2.56 -8.23
CA SER A 113 -11.68 3.05 -8.67
C SER A 113 -10.89 1.97 -9.43
N LYS A 114 -10.87 0.72 -8.92
CA LYS A 114 -10.25 -0.42 -9.63
C LYS A 114 -10.86 -0.64 -11.02
N LYS A 115 -12.19 -0.57 -11.13
CA LYS A 115 -12.89 -0.69 -12.40
C LYS A 115 -12.54 0.45 -13.35
N ALA A 116 -12.56 1.69 -12.86
CA ALA A 116 -12.18 2.86 -13.65
C ALA A 116 -10.73 2.76 -14.16
N LEU A 117 -9.81 2.25 -13.33
CA LEU A 117 -8.41 2.03 -13.73
C LEU A 117 -8.27 0.98 -14.83
N GLN A 118 -9.03 -0.12 -14.74
CA GLN A 118 -9.06 -1.14 -15.79
C GLN A 118 -9.61 -0.57 -17.10
N GLU A 119 -10.70 0.21 -17.03
CA GLU A 119 -11.37 0.81 -18.19
C GLU A 119 -10.55 1.95 -18.82
N SER A 120 -9.66 2.59 -18.06
CA SER A 120 -8.80 3.66 -18.57
C SER A 120 -7.77 3.16 -19.58
N GLY A 121 -7.55 1.84 -19.67
CA GLY A 121 -6.55 1.24 -20.57
C GLY A 121 -5.10 1.65 -20.26
N ARG A 122 -4.82 2.24 -19.08
CA ARG A 122 -3.48 2.74 -18.72
C ARG A 122 -2.43 1.62 -18.74
N PHE A 123 -2.85 0.40 -18.42
CA PHE A 123 -2.02 -0.80 -18.44
C PHE A 123 -2.27 -1.68 -19.67
N GLY A 124 -2.87 -1.14 -20.73
CA GLY A 124 -3.24 -1.90 -21.93
C GLY A 124 -4.22 -3.03 -21.61
N ASP A 125 -3.97 -4.22 -22.16
CA ASP A 125 -4.80 -5.41 -21.95
C ASP A 125 -4.51 -6.14 -20.63
N ALA A 126 -3.57 -5.63 -19.82
CA ALA A 126 -3.25 -6.25 -18.53
C ALA A 126 -4.43 -6.13 -17.56
N LYS A 127 -4.74 -7.24 -16.88
CA LYS A 127 -5.78 -7.29 -15.86
C LYS A 127 -5.28 -6.65 -14.57
N ILE A 128 -6.12 -5.84 -13.94
CA ILE A 128 -5.86 -5.32 -12.60
C ILE A 128 -6.13 -6.43 -11.56
N VAL A 129 -5.05 -6.95 -10.96
CA VAL A 129 -5.06 -8.11 -10.07
C VAL A 129 -5.16 -7.77 -8.59
N THR A 130 -4.91 -6.52 -8.18
CA THR A 130 -5.04 -6.07 -6.78
C THR A 130 -6.35 -6.52 -6.15
N THR A 131 -6.30 -7.23 -5.03
CA THR A 131 -7.49 -7.71 -4.33
C THR A 131 -8.07 -6.63 -3.41
N ILE A 132 -9.37 -6.73 -3.13
CA ILE A 132 -10.09 -5.83 -2.21
C ILE A 132 -10.73 -6.71 -1.14
N GLU A 133 -10.15 -6.68 0.05
CA GLU A 133 -10.42 -7.62 1.14
C GLU A 133 -10.89 -6.88 2.39
N ASP A 134 -11.69 -7.54 3.24
CA ASP A 134 -12.09 -6.92 4.51
C ASP A 134 -10.88 -6.76 5.42
N ALA A 135 -10.78 -5.60 6.09
CA ALA A 135 -9.70 -5.30 7.01
C ALA A 135 -9.60 -6.37 8.11
N GLN A 136 -8.42 -6.96 8.21
CA GLN A 136 -8.04 -7.92 9.25
C GLN A 136 -7.29 -7.20 10.38
N PRO A 137 -7.00 -7.87 11.52
CA PRO A 137 -6.13 -7.29 12.54
C PRO A 137 -4.82 -6.75 11.93
N PHE A 138 -4.48 -5.52 12.30
CA PHE A 138 -3.25 -4.85 11.89
C PHE A 138 -2.26 -4.88 13.05
N TYR A 139 -1.08 -5.43 12.81
CA TYR A 139 0.00 -5.48 13.78
C TYR A 139 1.06 -4.46 13.38
N PRO A 140 1.27 -3.38 14.16
CA PRO A 140 2.34 -2.44 13.91
C PRO A 140 3.70 -3.15 13.87
N ALA A 141 4.50 -2.83 12.86
CA ALA A 141 5.88 -3.29 12.78
C ALA A 141 6.74 -2.56 13.83
N GLU A 142 7.91 -3.12 14.09
CA GLU A 142 8.89 -2.61 15.06
C GLU A 142 9.26 -1.14 14.78
N ASP A 143 9.61 -0.41 15.84
CA ASP A 143 9.85 1.05 15.77
C ASP A 143 10.92 1.45 14.75
N TYR A 144 11.89 0.59 14.44
CA TYR A 144 12.92 0.90 13.46
C TYR A 144 12.37 0.94 12.02
N HIS A 145 11.26 0.24 11.73
CA HIS A 145 10.56 0.32 10.44
C HIS A 145 9.73 1.60 10.30
N GLN A 146 9.30 2.20 11.42
CA GLN A 146 8.44 3.39 11.40
C GLN A 146 9.22 4.63 10.95
N GLY A 147 8.67 5.38 9.99
CA GLY A 147 9.30 6.60 9.47
C GLY A 147 10.67 6.35 8.83
N PHE A 148 10.89 5.15 8.27
CA PHE A 148 12.18 4.70 7.75
C PHE A 148 12.81 5.69 6.77
N TYR A 149 12.01 6.27 5.85
CA TYR A 149 12.49 7.24 4.88
C TYR A 149 13.11 8.51 5.49
N LYS A 150 12.75 8.87 6.73
CA LYS A 150 13.37 9.97 7.50
C LYS A 150 14.64 9.53 8.22
N LYS A 151 14.68 8.27 8.67
CA LYS A 151 15.77 7.71 9.49
C LYS A 151 16.97 7.28 8.65
N ASP A 152 16.73 6.65 7.50
CA ASP A 152 17.76 6.23 6.55
C ASP A 152 17.38 6.58 5.11
N PRO A 153 17.58 7.86 4.70
CA PRO A 153 17.23 8.32 3.37
C PRO A 153 18.04 7.64 2.26
N GLN A 154 19.28 7.19 2.54
CA GLN A 154 20.12 6.54 1.55
C GLN A 154 19.62 5.14 1.24
N ARG A 155 19.33 4.33 2.27
CA ARG A 155 18.76 3.01 2.06
C ARG A 155 17.38 3.11 1.43
N PHE A 156 16.55 4.04 1.87
CA PHE A 156 15.25 4.31 1.26
C PHE A 156 15.36 4.60 -0.24
N ALA A 157 16.30 5.46 -0.66
CA ALA A 157 16.50 5.77 -2.07
C ALA A 157 16.93 4.55 -2.91
N LEU A 158 17.69 3.61 -2.32
CA LEU A 158 18.04 2.35 -2.97
C LEU A 158 16.81 1.44 -3.16
N GLU A 159 15.93 1.37 -2.17
CA GLU A 159 14.68 0.60 -2.28
C GLU A 159 13.75 1.18 -3.36
N GLU A 160 13.59 2.50 -3.39
CA GLU A 160 12.79 3.19 -4.42
C GLU A 160 13.34 3.00 -5.85
N ALA A 161 14.67 2.99 -5.99
CA ALA A 161 15.35 2.74 -7.26
C ALA A 161 15.16 1.29 -7.77
N GLY A 162 14.68 0.39 -6.92
CA GLY A 162 14.39 -1.02 -7.21
C GLY A 162 13.25 -1.28 -8.20
N GLY A 163 12.60 -0.23 -8.70
CA GLY A 163 11.66 -0.31 -9.83
C GLY A 163 10.42 0.57 -9.67
N ARG A 164 10.09 1.00 -8.45
CA ARG A 164 8.93 1.88 -8.20
C ARG A 164 9.04 3.20 -8.92
N GLN A 165 10.21 3.84 -8.86
CA GLN A 165 10.44 5.09 -9.59
C GLN A 165 10.22 4.91 -11.10
N GLN A 166 10.76 3.85 -11.69
CA GLN A 166 10.64 3.57 -13.13
C GLN A 166 9.19 3.30 -13.54
N PHE A 167 8.43 2.61 -12.67
CA PHE A 167 7.00 2.39 -12.86
C PHE A 167 6.21 3.70 -12.87
N ILE A 168 6.45 4.57 -11.89
CA ILE A 168 5.83 5.91 -11.83
C ILE A 168 6.14 6.71 -13.10
N GLU A 169 7.39 6.71 -13.54
CA GLU A 169 7.80 7.45 -14.74
C GLU A 169 7.15 6.91 -16.01
N LYS A 170 7.05 5.59 -16.14
CA LYS A 170 6.47 4.94 -17.31
C LYS A 170 4.97 5.13 -17.41
N TYR A 171 4.23 4.92 -16.32
CA TYR A 171 2.78 4.84 -16.34
C TYR A 171 2.07 6.11 -15.88
N TRP A 172 2.75 7.01 -15.14
CA TRP A 172 2.08 8.13 -14.47
C TRP A 172 2.66 9.52 -14.79
N LYS A 173 3.93 9.68 -15.17
CA LYS A 173 4.50 11.00 -15.52
C LYS A 173 4.16 11.53 -16.92
N ASN A 174 3.69 10.69 -17.85
CA ASN A 174 3.53 11.06 -19.27
C ASN A 174 2.10 11.45 -19.69
N ASN A 175 1.20 11.80 -18.75
CA ASN A 175 -0.17 12.23 -19.06
C ASN A 175 -0.47 13.62 -18.46
#